data_AF-A0A2P2K270-F1
#
_entry.id   AF-A0A2P2K270-F1
#
_cell.length_a   1.000
_cell.length_b   1.000
_cell.length_c   1.000
_cell.angle_alpha   90.00
_cell.angle_beta   90.00
_cell.angle_gamma   90.00
#
_symmetry.space_group_name_H-M   'P 1'
#
loop_
_entity.id
_entity.type
_entity.pdbx_description
1 polymer ?
#
loop_
_entity_poly.entity_id
_entity_poly.type
_entity_poly.pdbx_seq_one_letter_code
_entity_poly.pdbx_strand_id
1 'polypeptide(L)'
;MDSYNVSHRINRLAFGDYFPGIVNPLDGAKGVHDMPNGRHQYFIKVVPTIYKNVRGRTVNSNQYSVTDHYQRSELVYTGNLPGVFFFYDFSPIKVTFEEEHISFLHFITNLCAIIGGIFTIAGIIDSFIYHGKRAMKKKL
;
A
#
# COMPACT_ATOMS: atom_id res chain seq x y z
N MET A 1 14.58 -45.05 8.36
CA MET A 1 13.95 -44.27 7.27
C MET A 1 14.16 -42.82 7.61
N ASP A 2 14.79 -42.07 6.72
CA ASP A 2 15.11 -40.67 7.00
C ASP A 2 13.83 -39.84 6.96
N SER A 3 13.60 -39.09 8.04
CA SER A 3 12.49 -38.16 8.19
C SER A 3 13.02 -36.74 8.04
N TYR A 4 12.56 -36.03 7.02
CA TYR A 4 12.96 -34.66 6.72
C TYR A 4 12.01 -33.67 7.37
N ASN A 5 12.56 -32.76 8.18
CA ASN A 5 11.82 -31.62 8.73
C ASN A 5 11.89 -30.45 7.75
N VAL A 6 10.74 -29.98 7.29
CA VAL A 6 10.59 -28.85 6.35
C VAL A 6 10.08 -27.57 7.01
N SER A 7 10.06 -27.55 8.35
CA SER A 7 9.73 -26.36 9.13
C SER A 7 10.79 -25.28 8.90
N HIS A 8 10.34 -24.07 8.57
CA HIS A 8 11.25 -22.98 8.23
C HIS A 8 10.68 -21.60 8.57
N ARG A 9 11.57 -20.61 8.59
CA ARG A 9 11.26 -19.19 8.74
C ARG A 9 11.94 -18.42 7.63
N ILE A 10 11.17 -17.62 6.91
CA ILE A 10 11.67 -16.68 5.92
C ILE A 10 11.96 -15.38 6.66
N ASN A 11 13.24 -15.04 6.81
CA ASN A 11 13.60 -13.79 7.49
C ASN A 11 13.34 -12.58 6.60
N ARG A 12 13.74 -12.68 5.33
CA ARG A 12 13.52 -11.64 4.33
C ARG A 12 13.53 -12.24 2.93
N LEU A 13 12.60 -11.81 2.09
CA LEU A 13 12.56 -12.10 0.67
C LEU A 13 12.14 -10.83 -0.08
N ALA A 14 13.00 -10.35 -0.99
CA ALA A 14 12.76 -9.12 -1.73
C ALA A 14 13.30 -9.25 -3.17
N PHE A 15 12.70 -8.49 -4.08
CA PHE A 15 13.09 -8.46 -5.49
C PHE A 15 13.46 -7.02 -5.90
N GLY A 16 14.75 -6.70 -5.88
CA GLY A 16 15.27 -5.38 -6.22
C GLY A 16 15.38 -4.44 -5.01
N ASP A 17 15.41 -3.14 -5.30
CA ASP A 17 15.72 -2.10 -4.31
C ASP A 17 14.53 -1.72 -3.42
N TYR A 18 14.81 -1.28 -2.19
CA TYR A 18 13.76 -0.77 -1.30
C TYR A 18 13.22 0.59 -1.77
N PHE A 19 11.91 0.79 -1.67
CA PHE A 19 11.27 2.10 -1.79
C PHE A 19 10.25 2.31 -0.65
N PRO A 20 9.96 3.57 -0.28
CA PRO A 20 9.02 3.87 0.80
C PRO A 20 7.65 3.23 0.57
N GLY A 21 7.13 2.55 1.59
CA GLY A 21 5.81 1.91 1.54
C GLY A 21 5.77 0.49 0.96
N ILE A 22 6.90 -0.05 0.48
CA ILE A 22 6.95 -1.47 0.06
C ILE A 22 6.80 -2.40 1.27
N VAL A 23 5.91 -3.39 1.15
CA VAL A 23 5.73 -4.47 2.14
C VAL A 23 5.89 -5.80 1.40
N ASN A 24 6.88 -6.60 1.82
CA ASN A 24 7.13 -7.92 1.24
C ASN A 24 6.28 -8.97 1.98
N PRO A 25 5.39 -9.72 1.30
CA PRO A 25 4.48 -10.66 1.97
C PRO A 25 5.13 -11.80 2.75
N LEU A 26 6.36 -12.19 2.39
CA LEU A 26 7.06 -13.31 3.04
C LEU A 26 8.10 -12.87 4.09
N ASP A 27 8.28 -11.57 4.33
CA ASP A 27 9.20 -11.10 5.36
C ASP A 27 8.68 -11.52 6.75
N GLY A 28 9.45 -12.36 7.44
CA GLY A 28 9.10 -12.92 8.75
C GLY A 28 8.14 -14.12 8.71
N ALA A 29 7.72 -14.59 7.54
CA ALA A 29 6.80 -15.71 7.40
C ALA A 29 7.38 -17.02 7.98
N LYS A 30 6.50 -17.87 8.53
CA LYS A 30 6.88 -19.16 9.13
C LYS A 30 5.99 -20.25 8.55
N GLY A 31 6.60 -21.34 8.08
CA GLY A 31 5.91 -22.57 7.73
C GLY A 31 6.36 -23.66 8.70
N VAL A 32 5.55 -23.95 9.72
CA VAL A 32 5.81 -25.02 10.70
C VAL A 32 4.96 -26.22 10.33
N HIS A 33 5.56 -27.41 10.26
CA HIS A 33 4.91 -28.64 9.84
C HIS A 33 5.18 -29.76 10.84
N ASP A 34 4.12 -30.35 11.39
CA ASP A 34 4.22 -31.41 12.39
C ASP A 34 4.60 -32.77 11.77
N MET A 35 4.37 -32.95 10.47
CA MET A 35 4.62 -34.21 9.77
C MET A 35 5.94 -34.15 8.98
N PRO A 36 6.78 -35.19 9.08
CA PRO A 36 7.99 -35.28 8.28
C PRO A 36 7.66 -35.54 6.81
N ASN A 37 8.61 -35.21 5.93
CA ASN A 37 8.57 -35.52 4.49
C ASN A 37 7.50 -34.77 3.67
N GLY A 38 7.03 -33.62 4.15
CA GLY A 38 6.16 -32.73 3.40
C GLY A 38 6.88 -31.90 2.33
N ARG A 39 6.12 -31.35 1.39
CA ARG A 39 6.58 -30.39 0.39
C ARG A 39 5.87 -29.06 0.57
N HIS A 40 6.60 -27.99 0.85
CA HIS A 40 6.05 -26.63 0.94
C HIS A 40 6.45 -25.84 -0.30
N GLN A 41 5.48 -25.28 -1.02
CA GLN A 41 5.71 -24.57 -2.27
C GLN A 41 5.16 -23.15 -2.16
N TYR A 42 6.00 -22.16 -2.45
CA TYR A 42 5.62 -20.76 -2.59
C TYR A 42 5.57 -20.40 -4.07
N PHE A 43 4.41 -20.03 -4.57
CA PHE A 43 4.22 -19.47 -5.89
C PHE A 43 4.25 -17.95 -5.78
N ILE A 44 5.31 -17.34 -6.30
CA ILE A 44 5.60 -15.92 -6.23
C ILE A 44 5.35 -15.30 -7.59
N LYS A 45 4.53 -14.25 -7.63
CA LYS A 45 4.32 -13.45 -8.84
C LYS A 45 4.98 -12.09 -8.66
N VAL A 46 6.05 -11.85 -9.41
CA VAL A 46 6.87 -10.63 -9.32
C VAL A 46 6.30 -9.56 -10.26
N VAL A 47 6.03 -8.37 -9.74
CA VAL A 47 5.44 -7.24 -10.46
C VAL A 47 6.48 -6.11 -10.54
N PRO A 48 7.02 -5.80 -11.73
CA PRO A 48 7.90 -4.65 -11.93
C PRO A 48 7.24 -3.36 -11.45
N THR A 49 7.94 -2.61 -10.62
CA THR A 49 7.42 -1.41 -9.96
C THR A 49 8.41 -0.26 -10.08
N ILE A 50 7.95 0.88 -10.59
CA ILE A 50 8.74 2.10 -10.66
C ILE A 50 8.20 3.07 -9.62
N TYR A 51 9.04 3.53 -8.71
CA TYR A 51 8.70 4.56 -7.73
C TYR A 51 9.38 5.88 -8.09
N LYS A 52 8.59 6.93 -8.27
CA LYS A 52 9.05 8.30 -8.53
C LYS A 52 8.71 9.17 -7.32
N ASN A 53 9.75 9.68 -6.68
CA ASN A 53 9.63 10.61 -5.56
C ASN A 53 9.34 12.04 -6.06
N VAL A 54 8.72 12.87 -5.22
CA VAL A 54 8.48 14.32 -5.48
C VAL A 54 9.74 15.10 -5.91
N ARG A 55 10.93 14.65 -5.51
CA ARG A 55 12.23 15.26 -5.86
C ARG A 55 12.79 14.80 -7.21
N GLY A 56 12.05 13.99 -7.97
CA GLY A 56 12.46 13.46 -9.28
C GLY A 56 13.37 12.23 -9.22
N ARG A 57 13.63 11.68 -8.02
CA ARG A 57 14.37 10.41 -7.89
C ARG A 57 13.47 9.25 -8.31
N THR A 58 13.94 8.47 -9.28
CA THR A 58 13.27 7.25 -9.73
C THR A 58 13.99 6.02 -9.18
N VAL A 59 13.22 5.07 -8.62
CA VAL A 59 13.71 3.77 -8.16
C VAL A 59 12.99 2.68 -8.96
N ASN A 60 13.75 1.83 -9.63
CA ASN A 60 13.22 0.66 -10.33
C ASN A 60 13.33 -0.54 -9.39
N SER A 61 12.20 -1.09 -8.98
CA SER A 61 12.13 -2.21 -8.04
C SER A 61 11.05 -3.19 -8.48
N ASN A 62 10.75 -4.19 -7.65
CA ASN A 62 9.66 -5.12 -7.88
C ASN A 62 8.91 -5.36 -6.58
N GLN A 63 7.59 -5.47 -6.72
CA GLN A 63 6.74 -6.02 -5.69
C GLN A 63 6.47 -7.48 -6.02
N TYR A 64 5.90 -8.23 -5.08
CA TYR A 64 5.44 -9.57 -5.39
C TYR A 64 4.22 -9.95 -4.56
N SER A 65 3.41 -10.84 -5.11
CA SER A 65 2.39 -11.57 -4.37
C SER A 65 2.81 -13.02 -4.19
N VAL A 66 2.25 -13.67 -3.19
CA VAL A 66 2.57 -15.06 -2.86
C VAL A 66 1.29 -15.89 -2.70
N THR A 67 1.35 -17.13 -3.14
CA THR A 67 0.40 -18.18 -2.80
C THR A 67 1.20 -19.38 -2.33
N ASP A 68 0.94 -19.85 -1.11
CA ASP A 68 1.59 -21.02 -0.56
C ASP A 68 0.73 -22.28 -0.72
N HIS A 69 1.39 -23.42 -0.87
CA HIS A 69 0.75 -24.72 -0.95
C HIS A 69 1.62 -25.77 -0.25
N TYR A 70 1.05 -26.47 0.72
CA TYR A 70 1.71 -27.57 1.40
C TYR A 70 1.09 -28.91 0.97
N GLN A 71 1.93 -29.80 0.46
CA GLN A 71 1.56 -31.16 0.09
C GLN A 71 2.17 -32.16 1.06
N ARG A 72 1.31 -33.00 1.64
CA ARG A 72 1.73 -34.15 2.43
C ARG A 72 2.19 -35.26 1.48
N SER A 73 3.34 -35.87 1.78
CA SER A 73 3.74 -37.12 1.14
C SER A 73 3.33 -38.30 2.03
N GLU A 74 2.26 -39.01 1.68
CA GLU A 74 1.85 -40.24 2.37
C GLU A 74 2.61 -41.48 1.86
N LEU A 75 3.25 -41.38 0.70
CA LEU A 75 4.00 -42.44 0.04
C LEU A 75 5.41 -41.95 -0.30
N VAL A 76 6.41 -42.51 0.40
CA VAL A 76 7.86 -42.29 0.15
C VAL A 76 8.28 -42.70 -1.28
N TYR A 77 7.42 -43.41 -2.02
CA TYR A 77 7.72 -44.03 -3.31
C TYR A 77 7.36 -43.20 -4.56
N THR A 78 6.60 -42.11 -4.45
CA THR A 78 6.12 -41.34 -5.61
C THR A 78 6.91 -40.04 -5.82
N GLY A 79 8.23 -40.10 -6.01
CA GLY A 79 9.04 -39.00 -6.56
C GLY A 79 8.92 -37.61 -5.90
N ASN A 80 8.25 -37.51 -4.76
CA ASN A 80 7.91 -36.27 -4.09
C ASN A 80 9.07 -35.94 -3.16
N LEU A 81 10.03 -35.19 -3.70
CA LEU A 81 11.18 -34.72 -2.94
C LEU A 81 10.68 -33.78 -1.83
N PRO A 82 10.89 -34.13 -0.54
CA PRO A 82 10.52 -33.26 0.56
C PRO A 82 11.42 -32.03 0.55
N GLY A 83 10.83 -30.87 0.82
CA GLY A 83 11.57 -29.62 0.78
C GLY A 83 10.69 -28.39 0.71
N VAL A 84 11.35 -27.24 0.73
CA VAL A 84 10.75 -25.91 0.57
C VAL A 84 11.15 -25.38 -0.80
N PHE A 85 10.17 -25.07 -1.63
CA PHE A 85 10.37 -24.64 -3.02
C PHE A 85 9.80 -23.25 -3.23
N PHE A 86 10.54 -22.41 -3.95
CA PHE A 86 10.13 -21.07 -4.35
C PHE A 86 10.04 -21.03 -5.88
N PHE A 87 8.82 -20.95 -6.41
CA PHE A 87 8.57 -20.77 -7.83
C PHE A 87 8.25 -19.30 -8.06
N TYR A 88 9.07 -18.60 -8.83
CA TYR A 88 8.82 -17.20 -9.16
C TYR A 88 8.56 -17.03 -10.65
N ASP A 89 7.63 -16.14 -10.99
CA ASP A 89 7.29 -15.78 -12.36
C ASP A 89 6.95 -14.29 -12.45
N PHE A 90 7.24 -13.67 -13.60
CA PHE A 90 7.01 -12.24 -13.80
C PHE A 90 5.58 -11.99 -14.27
N SER A 91 4.90 -11.06 -13.59
CA SER A 91 3.62 -10.55 -14.02
C SER A 91 3.81 -9.68 -15.28
N PRO A 92 2.92 -9.80 -16.28
CA PRO A 92 2.97 -8.97 -17.48
C PRO A 92 2.55 -7.50 -17.22
N ILE A 93 2.27 -7.12 -15.98
CA ILE A 93 1.81 -5.79 -15.58
C ILE A 93 2.95 -5.05 -14.87
N LYS A 94 3.05 -3.74 -15.12
CA LYS A 94 3.99 -2.83 -14.45
C LYS A 94 3.23 -1.77 -13.66
N VAL A 95 3.64 -1.54 -12.40
CA VAL A 95 3.06 -0.51 -11.53
C VAL A 95 3.99 0.69 -11.49
N THR A 96 3.44 1.90 -11.61
CA THR A 96 4.20 3.15 -11.45
C THR A 96 3.59 3.95 -10.32
N PHE A 97 4.35 4.17 -9.25
CA PHE A 97 3.99 5.06 -8.16
C PHE A 97 4.62 6.42 -8.41
N GLU A 98 3.79 7.45 -8.48
CA GLU A 98 4.23 8.83 -8.58
C GLU A 98 3.76 9.57 -7.34
N GLU A 99 4.70 10.09 -6.56
CA GLU A 99 4.38 11.01 -5.48
C GLU A 99 4.22 12.42 -6.06
N GLU A 100 3.03 12.99 -5.90
CA GLU A 100 2.76 14.38 -6.27
C GLU A 100 2.71 15.28 -5.02
N HIS A 101 3.15 16.53 -5.20
CA HIS A 101 2.95 17.58 -4.20
C HIS A 101 1.71 18.40 -4.57
N ILE A 102 0.84 18.64 -3.59
CA ILE A 102 -0.25 19.60 -3.75
C ILE A 102 0.32 20.99 -4.05
N SER A 103 -0.21 21.66 -5.06
CA SER A 103 0.31 22.96 -5.47
C SER A 103 0.03 24.03 -4.40
N PHE A 104 0.99 24.93 -4.18
CA PHE A 104 0.80 26.08 -3.28
C PHE A 104 -0.38 26.98 -3.70
N LEU A 105 -0.74 26.96 -4.98
CA LEU A 105 -1.92 27.67 -5.49
C LEU A 105 -3.22 27.14 -4.87
N HIS A 106 -3.34 25.83 -4.61
CA HIS A 106 -4.50 25.30 -3.90
C HIS A 106 -4.65 25.91 -2.50
N PHE A 107 -3.53 26.14 -1.80
CA PHE A 107 -3.55 26.82 -0.51
C PHE A 107 -4.03 28.28 -0.63
N ILE A 108 -3.49 29.04 -1.59
CA ILE A 108 -3.94 30.43 -1.81
C ILE A 108 -5.41 30.48 -2.17
N THR A 109 -5.88 29.61 -3.06
CA THR A 109 -7.29 29.55 -3.44
C THR A 109 -8.19 29.30 -2.22
N ASN A 110 -7.80 28.37 -1.35
CA ASN A 110 -8.53 28.10 -0.11
C ASN A 110 -8.51 29.31 0.85
N LEU A 111 -7.36 29.99 0.98
CA LEU A 111 -7.24 31.17 1.82
C LEU A 111 -8.13 32.32 1.32
N CYS A 112 -8.12 32.59 0.02
CA CYS A 112 -8.99 33.58 -0.61
C CYS A 112 -10.47 33.25 -0.40
N ALA A 113 -10.86 31.98 -0.54
CA ALA A 113 -12.23 31.53 -0.31
C ALA A 113 -12.69 31.79 1.13
N ILE A 114 -11.84 31.54 2.13
CA ILE A 114 -12.14 31.81 3.54
C ILE A 114 -12.30 33.31 3.79
N ILE A 115 -11.37 34.14 3.30
CA ILE A 115 -11.40 35.60 3.50
C ILE A 115 -12.64 36.20 2.82
N GLY A 116 -12.92 35.82 1.57
CA GLY A 116 -14.09 36.28 0.82
C GLY A 116 -15.40 35.85 1.50
N GLY A 117 -15.45 34.62 2.04
CA GLY A 117 -16.59 34.13 2.80
C GLY A 117 -16.87 34.97 4.06
N ILE A 118 -15.84 35.27 4.85
CA ILE A 118 -15.97 36.10 6.05
C ILE A 118 -16.50 37.50 5.71
N PHE A 119 -15.94 38.13 4.67
CA PHE A 119 -16.35 39.48 4.26
C PHE A 119 -17.82 39.51 3.80
N THR A 120 -18.24 38.50 3.04
CA THR A 120 -19.62 38.34 2.58
C THR A 120 -20.59 38.18 3.76
N ILE A 121 -20.24 37.32 4.73
CA ILE A 121 -21.07 37.07 5.93
C ILE A 121 -21.16 38.35 6.78
N ALA A 122 -20.06 39.06 6.99
CA ALA A 122 -20.04 40.31 7.74
C ALA A 122 -20.94 41.37 7.10
N GLY A 123 -20.88 41.54 5.78
CA GLY A 123 -21.73 42.49 5.04
C GLY A 123 -23.22 42.15 5.11
N ILE A 124 -23.58 40.86 5.08
CA ILE A 124 -24.96 40.41 5.25
C ILE A 124 -25.47 40.79 6.64
N ILE A 125 -24.71 40.47 7.69
CA ILE A 125 -25.08 40.77 9.09
C ILE A 125 -25.26 42.27 9.30
N ASP A 126 -24.32 43.09 8.83
CA ASP A 126 -24.39 44.55 8.98
C ASP A 126 -25.63 45.13 8.28
N SER A 127 -25.91 44.67 7.05
CA SER A 127 -27.09 45.08 6.31
C SER A 127 -28.39 44.69 7.02
N PHE A 128 -28.47 43.49 7.59
CA PHE A 128 -29.61 43.06 8.40
C PHE A 128 -29.81 43.93 9.66
N ILE A 129 -28.73 44.25 10.38
CA ILE A 129 -28.79 45.11 11.57
C ILE A 129 -29.25 46.53 11.20
N TYR A 130 -28.69 47.09 10.13
CA TYR A 130 -29.04 48.43 9.67
C TYR A 130 -30.52 48.53 9.26
N HIS A 131 -31.00 47.57 8.45
CA HIS A 131 -32.41 47.51 8.06
C HIS A 131 -33.34 47.24 9.25
N GLY A 132 -32.94 46.37 10.18
CA GLY A 132 -33.69 46.09 11.41
C GLY A 132 -33.84 47.34 12.30
N LYS A 133 -32.75 48.07 12.55
CA LYS A 133 -32.79 49.34 13.29
C LYS A 133 -33.70 50.38 12.61
N ARG A 134 -33.61 50.52 11.29
CA ARG A 134 -34.41 51.48 10.52
C ARG A 134 -35.89 51.10 10.45
N ALA A 135 -36.23 49.81 10.39
CA ALA A 135 -37.61 49.33 10.41
C ALA A 135 -38.29 49.55 11.77
N MET A 136 -37.58 49.32 12.88
CA MET A 136 -38.10 49.60 14.22
C MET A 136 -38.31 51.10 14.46
N LYS A 137 -37.37 51.94 13.99
CA LYS A 137 -37.49 53.40 14.12
C LYS A 137 -38.62 54.02 13.30
N LYS A 138 -39.18 53.28 12.32
CA LYS A 138 -40.34 53.72 11.51
C LYS A 138 -41.68 53.27 12.08
N LYS A 139 -41.69 52.37 13.07
CA LYS A 139 -42.88 51.86 13.76
C LYS A 139 -43.14 52.54 15.11
N LEU A 140 -42.20 53.36 15.58
CA LEU A 140 -42.35 54.27 16.72
C LEU A 140 -42.70 55.66 16.18
#